data_AF-A0A931LJ10-F1
#
_entry.id   AF-A0A931LJ10-F1
#
_cell.length_a   1.000
_cell.length_b   1.000
_cell.length_c   1.000
_cell.angle_alpha   90.00
_cell.angle_beta   90.00
_cell.angle_gamma   90.00
#
_symmetry.space_group_name_H-M   'P 1'
#
loop_
_entity.id
_entity.type
_entity.pdbx_description
1 polymer ?
#
loop_
_entity_poly.entity_id
_entity_poly.type
_entity_poly.pdbx_seq_one_letter_code
_entity_poly.pdbx_strand_id
1 'polypeptide(L)' 'MLVLRRAWEGWKRIAHRLGQFQARVLLTLFYFVVLAPFAVALRLFADPLAIKPGTPRGWRDRPASPADPLAAAARQS' A
#
# COMPACT_ATOMS: atom_id res chain seq x y z
N MET A 1 -20.30 -31.69 -33.08
CA MET A 1 -20.20 -30.36 -32.42
C MET A 1 -20.13 -30.38 -30.89
N LEU A 2 -20.49 -31.47 -30.19
CA LEU A 2 -20.46 -31.53 -28.71
C LEU A 2 -19.05 -31.70 -28.10
N VAL A 3 -18.15 -32.40 -28.80
CA VAL A 3 -16.78 -32.65 -28.34
C VAL A 3 -15.98 -31.35 -28.26
N LEU A 4 -16.13 -30.47 -29.25
CA LEU A 4 -15.47 -29.17 -29.29
C LEU A 4 -15.94 -28.25 -28.15
N ARG A 5 -17.23 -28.28 -27.82
CA ARG A 5 -17.80 -27.56 -26.66
C ARG A 5 -17.26 -28.08 -25.34
N ARG A 6 -17.14 -29.40 -25.16
CA ARG A 6 -16.55 -29.99 -23.94
C ARG A 6 -15.06 -29.68 -23.79
N ALA A 7 -14.30 -29.74 -24.88
CA ALA A 7 -12.89 -29.37 -24.87
C ALA A 7 -12.71 -27.88 -24.53
N TRP A 8 -13.56 -27.00 -25.07
CA TRP A 8 -13.55 -25.57 -24.76
C TRP A 8 -13.93 -25.26 -23.31
N GLU A 9 -14.94 -25.94 -22.77
CA GLU A 9 -15.34 -25.86 -21.35
C GLU A 9 -14.19 -26.28 -20.41
N GLY A 10 -13.50 -27.38 -20.73
CA GLY A 10 -12.33 -27.85 -19.99
C GLY A 10 -11.16 -26.88 -20.06
N TRP A 11 -10.87 -26.37 -21.25
CA TRP A 11 -9.82 -25.36 -21.48
C TRP A 11 -10.04 -24.09 -20.68
N LYS A 12 -11.27 -23.55 -20.65
CA LYS A 12 -11.62 -22.36 -19.86
C LYS A 12 -11.34 -22.53 -18.36
N ARG A 13 -11.59 -23.72 -17.79
CA ARG A 13 -11.31 -24.00 -16.37
C ARG A 13 -9.81 -23.97 -16.08
N ILE A 14 -9.00 -24.50 -16.99
CA ILE A 14 -7.53 -24.50 -16.88
C ILE A 14 -7.00 -23.07 -17.02
N ALA A 15 -7.47 -22.35 -18.03
CA ALA A 15 -7.10 -20.95 -18.28
C ALA A 15 -7.44 -20.04 -17.08
N HIS A 16 -8.59 -20.26 -16.44
CA HIS A 16 -8.99 -19.47 -15.26
C HIS A 16 -8.06 -19.72 -14.07
N ARG A 17 -7.71 -20.98 -13.79
CA ARG A 17 -6.76 -21.31 -12.71
C ARG A 17 -5.36 -20.75 -12.99
N LEU A 18 -4.91 -20.85 -14.24
CA LEU A 18 -3.61 -20.32 -14.64
C LEU A 18 -3.59 -18.80 -14.54
N GLY A 19 -4.66 -18.12 -14.95
CA GLY A 19 -4.81 -16.68 -14.79
C GLY A 19 -4.78 -16.23 -13.33
N GLN A 20 -5.47 -16.93 -12.44
CA GLN A 20 -5.45 -16.62 -11.01
C GLN A 20 -4.08 -16.85 -10.35
N PHE A 21 -3.33 -17.87 -10.80
CA PHE A 21 -1.96 -18.11 -10.34
C PHE A 21 -1.03 -17.03 -10.87
N GLN A 22 -1.08 -16.73 -12.17
CA GLN A 22 -0.26 -15.71 -12.80
C GLN A 22 -0.52 -14.32 -12.22
N ALA A 23 -1.78 -13.94 -11.99
CA ALA A 23 -2.12 -12.67 -11.38
C ALA A 23 -1.53 -12.54 -9.97
N ARG A 24 -1.59 -13.60 -9.16
CA ARG A 24 -0.97 -13.63 -7.83
C ARG A 24 0.55 -13.53 -7.92
N VAL A 25 1.19 -14.33 -8.78
CA VAL A 25 2.64 -14.29 -8.96
C VAL A 25 3.09 -12.90 -9.40
N LEU A 26 2.43 -12.30 -10.40
CA LEU A 26 2.76 -10.96 -10.90
C LEU A 26 2.59 -9.89 -9.82
N LEU A 27 1.48 -9.96 -9.06
CA LEU A 27 1.22 -9.04 -7.96
C LEU A 27 2.27 -9.17 -6.85
N THR A 28 2.61 -10.40 -6.45
CA THR A 28 3.64 -10.67 -5.46
C THR A 28 4.99 -10.14 -5.94
N LEU A 29 5.38 -10.44 -7.19
CA LEU A 29 6.63 -9.95 -7.76
C LEU A 29 6.67 -8.42 -7.77
N PHE A 30 5.59 -7.77 -8.21
CA PHE A 30 5.46 -6.31 -8.21
C PHE A 30 5.61 -5.74 -6.79
N TYR A 31 4.94 -6.34 -5.80
CA TYR A 31 5.02 -5.89 -4.41
C TYR A 31 6.45 -5.98 -3.87
N PHE A 32 7.17 -7.06 -4.16
CA PHE A 32 8.55 -7.21 -3.70
C PHE A 32 9.56 -6.38 -4.51
N VAL A 33 9.37 -6.22 -5.81
CA VAL A 33 10.33 -5.49 -6.67
C VAL A 33 10.13 -3.98 -6.59
N VAL A 34 8.90 -3.50 -6.40
CA VAL A 34 8.61 -2.06 -6.34
C VAL A 34 8.44 -1.60 -4.90
N LEU A 35 7.57 -2.25 -4.14
CA LEU A 35 7.22 -1.79 -2.80
C LEU A 35 8.33 -2.05 -1.78
N ALA A 36 9.03 -3.19 -1.86
CA ALA A 36 10.10 -3.49 -0.91
C ALA A 36 11.29 -2.52 -1.00
N PRO A 37 11.89 -2.19 -2.18
CA PRO A 37 12.96 -1.20 -2.22
C PRO A 37 12.45 0.20 -1.86
N PHE A 38 11.21 0.55 -2.18
CA PHE A 38 10.60 1.80 -1.71
C PHE A 38 10.50 1.85 -0.19
N ALA A 39 10.03 0.78 0.46
CA ALA A 39 9.94 0.68 1.91
C ALA A 39 11.32 0.69 2.58
N VAL A 40 12.32 0.02 1.99
CA VAL A 40 13.71 0.06 2.45
C VAL A 40 14.26 1.48 2.34
N ALA A 41 14.07 2.16 1.20
CA ALA A 41 14.48 3.54 1.01
C ALA A 41 13.83 4.45 2.06
N LEU A 42 12.51 4.36 2.25
CA LEU A 42 11.81 5.12 3.29
C LEU A 42 12.36 4.85 4.68
N ARG A 43 12.64 3.59 5.04
CA ARG A 43 13.20 3.24 6.34
C ARG A 43 14.61 3.80 6.55
N LEU A 44 15.43 3.80 5.50
CA LEU A 44 16.80 4.31 5.56
C LEU A 44 16.80 5.84 5.62
N PHE A 45 16.09 6.51 4.72
CA PHE A 45 16.15 7.96 4.51
C PHE A 45 15.16 8.75 5.38
N ALA A 46 14.02 8.17 5.75
CA ALA A 46 13.04 8.80 6.62
C ALA A 46 12.93 8.00 7.94
N ASP A 47 12.60 8.69 9.03
CA ASP A 47 12.17 8.03 10.27
C ASP A 47 10.73 8.47 10.59
N PRO A 48 9.75 8.08 9.74
CA PRO A 48 8.37 8.53 9.91
C PRO A 48 7.74 8.05 11.22
N LEU A 49 8.21 6.91 11.75
CA LEU A 49 7.76 6.40 13.04
C LEU A 49 8.62 6.83 14.23
N ALA A 50 9.65 7.66 14.02
CA ALA A 50 10.55 8.13 15.09
C ALA A 50 11.16 6.98 15.93
N ILE A 51 11.46 5.84 15.31
CA ILE A 51 11.91 4.62 16.00
C ILE A 51 13.42 4.65 16.23
N LYS A 52 14.19 5.45 15.47
CA LYS A 52 15.65 5.46 15.54
C LYS A 52 16.13 6.04 16.89
N PRO A 53 17.19 5.46 17.50
CA PRO A 53 17.81 5.98 18.71
C PRO A 53 18.47 7.32 18.40
N GLY A 54 17.77 8.42 18.68
CA GLY A 54 18.17 9.79 18.33
C GLY A 54 16.98 10.67 17.97
N THR A 55 15.84 10.08 17.59
CA THR A 55 14.63 10.85 17.31
C THR A 55 13.95 11.27 18.62
N PRO A 56 13.48 12.54 18.75
CA PRO A 56 12.77 13.00 19.94
C PRO A 56 11.56 12.12 20.23
N ARG A 57 11.56 11.46 21.39
CA ARG A 57 10.47 10.62 21.88
C ARG A 57 9.63 11.43 22.86
N GLY A 58 8.31 11.41 22.72
CA GLY A 58 7.38 12.11 23.61
C GLY A 58 6.44 13.07 22.89
N TRP A 59 5.75 13.92 23.66
CA TRP A 59 4.88 14.97 23.13
C TRP A 59 5.72 15.92 22.29
N ARG A 60 5.34 16.08 21.02
CA ARG A 60 5.98 17.06 20.13
C ARG A 60 5.32 18.41 20.34
N ASP A 61 6.13 19.44 20.50
CA ASP A 61 5.64 20.81 20.48
C ASP A 61 4.99 21.07 19.13
N ARG A 62 3.68 21.35 19.16
CA ARG A 62 2.95 21.76 17.97
C ARG A 62 3.50 23.14 17.59
N PRO A 63 3.99 23.34 16.35
CA PRO A 63 4.40 24.67 15.92
C PRO A 63 3.20 25.61 16.05
N ALA A 64 3.44 26.82 16.58
CA ALA A 64 2.39 27.81 16.78
C ALA A 64 1.66 28.06 15.45
N SER A 65 0.37 27.73 15.41
CA SER A 65 -0.46 28.04 14.24
C SER A 65 -0.61 29.56 14.16
N PRO A 66 -0.41 30.19 12.99
CA PRO A 66 -0.60 31.63 12.83
C PRO A 66 -2.05 32.09 13.07
N ALA A 67 -3.00 31.16 13.02
CA ALA A 67 -4.41 31.43 13.26
C ALA A 67 -4.74 31.29 14.75
N ASP A 68 -5.39 32.31 15.31
CA ASP A 68 -5.98 32.26 16.65
C ASP A 68 -6.93 31.04 16.75
N PRO A 69 -6.62 30.05 17.61
CA PRO A 69 -7.42 28.84 17.74
C PRO A 69 -8.88 29.11 18.11
N LEU A 70 -9.13 30.17 18.90
CA LEU A 70 -10.48 30.54 19.32
C LEU A 70 -11.29 31.10 18.13
N ALA A 71 -10.67 31.97 17.33
CA ALA A 71 -11.28 32.52 16.13
C ALA A 71 -11.56 31.44 15.06
N ALA A 72 -10.74 30.39 14.97
CA ALA A 72 -10.97 29.27 14.07
C ALA A 72 -12.14 28.37 14.53
N ALA A 73 -12.27 28.12 15.84
CA ALA A 73 -13.36 27.32 16.40
C ALA A 73 -14.73 27.99 16.22
N ALA A 74 -14.80 29.32 16.38
CA ALA A 74 -16.04 30.10 16.21
C ALA A 74 -16.59 30.08 14.77
N ARG A 75 -15.80 29.67 13.77
CA ARG A 75 -16.22 29.59 12.36
C ARG A 75 -16.81 28.22 11.97
N GLN A 76 -16.78 27.24 12.88
CA GLN A 76 -17.24 25.87 12.62
C GLN A 76 -18.66 25.58 13.14
N SER A 77 -19.26 26.52 13.88
CA SER A 77 -20.64 26.47 14.39
C SER A 77 -21.58 27.26 13.50
#